data_AF-A0A529NGP1-F1
#
_entry.id   AF-A0A529NGP1-F1
#
_cell.length_a   1.000
_cell.length_b   1.000
_cell.length_c   1.000
_cell.angle_alpha   90.00
_cell.angle_beta   90.00
_cell.angle_gamma   90.00
#
_symmetry.space_group_name_H-M   'P 1'
#
loop_
_entity.id
_entity.type
_entity.pdbx_description
1 polymer ?
#
loop_
_entity_poly.entity_id
_entity_poly.type
_entity_poly.pdbx_seq_one_letter_code
_entity_poly.pdbx_strand_id
1 'polypeptide(L)'
;TWISQGGVQKFLLNDGMNSPDFIESVGADYLKDAYGTSSGTSPTASTEYFTKNYKEFSGIEPSNPAADRSYDAGAIVGLAIAIAGSEDPAKIKDAMYKAVDPAGTPIYAGKDEFAKALGLIKDGKPIR
;
A
#
# COMPACT_ATOMS: atom_id res chain seq x y z
N THR A 1 -2.78 13.62 26.55
CA THR A 1 -1.53 12.81 26.53
C THR A 1 -0.39 13.63 27.14
N TRP A 2 0.79 13.06 27.42
CA TRP A 2 1.93 13.81 28.02
C TRP A 2 2.31 15.08 27.23
N ILE A 3 2.16 15.03 25.90
CA ILE A 3 2.41 16.16 24.99
C ILE A 3 1.50 17.35 25.34
N SER A 4 0.18 17.13 25.48
CA SER A 4 -0.77 18.19 25.84
C SER A 4 -0.68 18.66 27.30
N GLN A 5 0.12 17.98 28.12
CA GLN A 5 0.39 18.33 29.52
C GLN A 5 1.73 19.07 29.71
N GLY A 6 2.36 19.56 28.64
CA GLY A 6 3.60 20.32 28.70
C GLY A 6 4.87 19.53 28.34
N GLY A 7 4.71 18.38 27.67
CA GLY A 7 5.84 17.67 27.07
C GLY A 7 6.53 18.46 25.95
N VAL A 8 7.74 18.00 25.57
CA VAL A 8 8.48 18.59 24.44
C VAL A 8 7.65 18.44 23.16
N GLN A 9 7.49 19.53 22.40
CA GLN A 9 6.64 19.55 21.19
C GLN A 9 7.40 19.23 19.90
N LYS A 10 8.74 19.29 19.93
CA LYS A 10 9.60 18.92 18.81
C LYS A 10 10.05 17.47 18.96
N PHE A 11 9.40 16.56 18.25
CA PHE A 11 9.73 15.14 18.25
C PHE A 11 9.41 14.50 16.90
N LEU A 12 9.95 13.31 16.71
CA LEU A 12 9.78 12.51 15.51
C LEU A 12 8.82 11.34 15.80
N LEU A 13 7.77 11.22 14.99
CA LEU A 13 6.76 10.19 15.05
C LEU A 13 7.08 9.05 14.06
N ASN A 14 6.69 7.83 14.41
CA ASN A 14 6.66 6.71 13.47
C ASN A 14 5.40 6.78 12.57
N ASP A 15 5.38 5.94 11.53
CA ASP A 15 4.33 5.92 10.51
C ASP A 15 2.93 5.54 11.05
N GLY A 16 2.88 4.66 12.04
CA GLY A 16 1.65 4.24 12.72
C GLY A 16 0.93 5.35 13.47
N MET A 17 1.59 6.49 13.69
CA MET A 17 1.00 7.66 14.34
C MET A 17 0.35 8.64 13.36
N ASN A 18 0.37 8.36 12.05
CA ASN A 18 -0.25 9.20 11.01
C ASN A 18 -1.77 8.99 10.93
N SER A 19 -2.50 9.29 12.00
CA SER A 19 -3.96 9.08 12.10
C SER A 19 -4.69 10.34 12.57
N PRO A 20 -5.87 10.67 11.99
CA PRO A 20 -6.74 11.74 12.51
C PRO A 20 -7.06 11.59 14.00
N ASP A 21 -7.31 10.36 14.47
CA ASP A 21 -7.64 10.08 15.87
C ASP A 21 -6.51 10.48 16.83
N PHE A 22 -5.25 10.32 16.39
CA PHE A 22 -4.09 10.75 17.15
C PHE A 22 -4.03 12.28 17.26
N ILE A 23 -4.28 12.97 16.15
CA ILE A 23 -4.33 14.44 16.11
C ILE A 23 -5.45 14.96 17.02
N GLU A 24 -6.63 14.34 16.99
CA GLU A 24 -7.75 14.71 17.86
C GLU A 24 -7.44 14.47 19.34
N SER A 25 -6.83 13.33 19.68
CA SER A 25 -6.49 12.96 21.05
C SER A 25 -5.39 13.83 21.69
N VAL A 26 -4.43 14.30 20.89
CA VAL A 26 -3.34 15.16 21.36
C VAL A 26 -3.72 16.64 21.28
N GLY A 27 -4.44 17.04 20.24
CA GLY A 27 -4.73 18.42 19.85
C GLY A 27 -3.71 18.93 18.82
N ALA A 28 -4.19 19.38 17.66
CA ALA A 28 -3.37 19.83 16.54
C ALA A 28 -2.38 20.97 16.92
N ASP A 29 -2.76 21.84 17.87
CA ASP A 29 -1.90 22.92 18.34
C ASP A 29 -0.59 22.45 18.99
N TYR A 30 -0.60 21.26 19.58
CA TYR A 30 0.57 20.67 20.23
C TYR A 30 1.47 19.87 19.26
N LEU A 31 1.08 19.76 17.99
CA LEU A 31 1.77 18.98 16.97
C LEU A 31 2.43 19.83 15.88
N LYS A 32 2.38 21.17 15.99
CA LYS A 32 2.89 22.11 14.97
C LYS A 32 4.39 21.93 14.66
N ASP A 33 5.17 21.55 15.67
CA ASP A 33 6.62 21.33 15.57
C ASP A 33 7.00 19.83 15.56
N ALA A 34 6.00 18.94 15.49
CA ALA A 34 6.22 17.51 15.37
C ALA A 34 6.47 17.13 13.91
N TYR A 35 7.37 16.17 13.69
CA TYR A 35 7.65 15.60 12.38
C TYR A 35 7.32 14.11 12.40
N GLY A 36 6.99 13.54 11.25
CA GLY A 36 6.74 12.10 11.11
C GLY A 36 7.63 11.48 10.05
N THR A 37 8.05 10.24 10.27
CA THR A 37 8.59 9.39 9.22
C THR A 37 7.48 8.50 8.68
N SER A 38 7.44 8.35 7.36
CA SER A 38 6.59 7.36 6.69
C SER A 38 7.38 6.71 5.56
N SER A 39 6.91 5.56 5.08
CA SER A 39 7.45 4.93 3.88
C SER A 39 7.08 5.75 2.64
N GLY A 40 7.99 6.61 2.20
CA GLY A 40 7.80 7.40 0.98
C GLY A 40 7.98 6.54 -0.28
N THR A 41 7.09 6.71 -1.26
CA THR A 41 7.26 6.21 -2.62
C THR A 41 7.34 7.41 -3.56
N SER A 42 8.30 7.42 -4.49
CA SER A 42 8.30 8.40 -5.58
C SER A 42 7.02 8.23 -6.42
N PRO A 43 6.34 9.31 -6.85
CA PRO A 43 5.14 9.20 -7.66
C PRO A 43 5.32 8.30 -8.88
N THR A 44 4.37 7.41 -9.09
CA THR A 44 4.24 6.49 -10.23
C THR A 44 2.78 6.47 -10.72
N ALA A 45 2.55 5.89 -11.90
CA ALA A 45 1.19 5.64 -12.39
C ALA A 45 0.34 4.84 -11.38
N SER A 46 0.93 3.87 -10.66
CA SER A 46 0.22 3.11 -9.62
C SER A 46 -0.19 3.96 -8.45
N THR A 47 0.69 4.83 -7.94
CA THR A 47 0.34 5.70 -6.81
C THR A 47 -0.72 6.72 -7.18
N GLU A 48 -0.66 7.27 -8.41
CA GLU A 48 -1.70 8.18 -8.91
C GLU A 48 -3.06 7.49 -9.02
N TYR A 49 -3.09 6.26 -9.57
CA TYR A 49 -4.30 5.45 -9.62
C TYR A 49 -4.84 5.15 -8.22
N PHE A 50 -3.97 4.70 -7.31
CA PHE A 50 -4.34 4.37 -5.94
C PHE A 50 -4.94 5.59 -5.22
N THR A 51 -4.24 6.72 -5.19
CA THR A 51 -4.71 7.94 -4.54
C THR A 51 -6.05 8.43 -5.09
N LYS A 52 -6.26 8.30 -6.41
CA LYS A 52 -7.51 8.74 -7.05
C LYS A 52 -8.70 7.84 -6.73
N ASN A 53 -8.51 6.52 -6.67
CA ASN A 53 -9.63 5.56 -6.71
C ASN A 53 -9.86 4.82 -5.37
N TYR A 54 -8.86 4.74 -4.49
CA TYR A 54 -8.91 3.84 -3.34
C TYR A 54 -10.04 4.17 -2.35
N LYS A 55 -10.30 5.47 -2.10
CA LYS A 55 -11.36 5.90 -1.20
C LYS A 55 -12.75 5.51 -1.69
N GLU A 56 -13.01 5.68 -2.98
CA GLU A 56 -14.29 5.28 -3.58
C GLU A 56 -14.48 3.76 -3.49
N PHE A 57 -13.41 3.01 -3.71
CA PHE A 57 -13.43 1.55 -3.64
C PHE A 57 -13.60 1.00 -2.21
N SER A 58 -12.95 1.59 -1.21
CA SER A 58 -12.81 1.01 0.13
C SER A 58 -13.48 1.78 1.27
N GLY A 59 -13.81 3.05 1.05
CA GLY A 59 -14.21 3.99 2.11
C GLY A 59 -13.05 4.49 2.99
N ILE A 60 -11.82 4.05 2.73
CA ILE A 60 -10.62 4.39 3.52
C ILE A 60 -9.84 5.50 2.81
N GLU A 61 -9.36 6.48 3.57
CA GLU A 61 -8.49 7.51 3.02
C GLU A 61 -7.16 6.91 2.53
N PRO A 62 -6.70 7.22 1.30
CA PRO A 62 -5.44 6.69 0.78
C PRO A 62 -4.22 7.19 1.57
N SER A 63 -4.36 8.28 2.35
CA SER A 63 -3.32 8.80 3.23
C SER A 63 -3.24 8.08 4.59
N ASN A 64 -4.16 7.16 4.88
CA ASN A 64 -4.11 6.41 6.14
C ASN A 64 -2.86 5.52 6.20
N PRO A 65 -2.37 5.23 7.42
CA PRO A 65 -1.19 4.38 7.60
C PRO A 65 -1.36 3.03 6.89
N ALA A 66 -0.33 2.62 6.14
CA ALA A 66 -0.26 1.34 5.43
C ALA A 66 -1.37 1.06 4.40
N ALA A 67 -2.18 2.05 4.01
CA ALA A 67 -3.26 1.84 3.03
C ALA A 67 -2.73 1.38 1.66
N ASP A 68 -1.70 2.06 1.16
CA ASP A 68 -1.00 1.72 -0.09
C ASP A 68 -0.31 0.34 0.00
N ARG A 69 0.41 0.08 1.09
CA ARG A 69 1.11 -1.20 1.32
C ARG A 69 0.14 -2.38 1.41
N SER A 70 -1.04 -2.16 1.99
CA SER A 70 -2.08 -3.19 2.08
C SER A 70 -2.71 -3.46 0.72
N TYR A 71 -2.88 -2.42 -0.11
CA TYR A 71 -3.32 -2.57 -1.49
C TYR A 71 -2.31 -3.38 -2.32
N ASP A 72 -1.02 -3.03 -2.25
CA ASP A 72 0.05 -3.76 -2.95
C ASP A 72 0.12 -5.23 -2.49
N ALA A 73 0.03 -5.48 -1.19
CA ALA A 73 0.01 -6.84 -0.64
C ALA A 73 -1.17 -7.66 -1.18
N GLY A 74 -2.37 -7.07 -1.22
CA GLY A 74 -3.56 -7.71 -1.79
C GLY A 74 -3.40 -8.01 -3.28
N ALA A 75 -2.86 -7.06 -4.04
CA ALA A 75 -2.59 -7.23 -5.47
C ALA A 75 -1.59 -8.37 -5.73
N ILE A 76 -0.47 -8.39 -5.00
CA ILE A 76 0.55 -9.44 -5.11
C ILE A 76 -0.03 -10.82 -4.80
N VAL A 77 -0.81 -10.96 -3.72
CA VAL A 77 -1.44 -12.25 -3.36
C VAL A 77 -2.45 -12.67 -4.43
N GLY A 78 -3.28 -11.77 -4.93
CA GLY A 78 -4.24 -12.06 -6.00
C GLY A 78 -3.57 -12.54 -7.30
N LEU A 79 -2.48 -11.87 -7.71
CA LEU A 79 -1.69 -12.27 -8.87
C LEU A 79 -0.96 -13.60 -8.63
N ALA A 80 -0.44 -13.84 -7.43
CA ALA A 80 0.19 -15.11 -7.06
C ALA A 80 -0.80 -16.28 -7.12
N ILE A 81 -2.04 -16.09 -6.68
CA ILE A 81 -3.13 -17.07 -6.82
C ILE A 81 -3.39 -17.39 -8.30
N ALA A 82 -3.46 -16.36 -9.15
CA ALA A 82 -3.65 -16.54 -10.59
C ALA A 82 -2.48 -17.30 -11.24
N ILE A 83 -1.24 -16.98 -10.86
CA ILE A 83 -0.02 -17.68 -11.33
C ILE A 83 0.00 -19.14 -10.84
N ALA A 84 -0.39 -19.38 -9.59
CA ALA A 84 -0.44 -20.73 -9.02
C ALA A 84 -1.54 -21.58 -9.65
N GLY A 85 -2.62 -20.95 -10.14
CA GLY A 85 -3.82 -21.64 -10.61
C GLY A 85 -4.46 -22.50 -9.52
N SER A 86 -4.27 -22.14 -8.25
CA SER A 86 -4.60 -22.97 -7.10
C SER A 86 -4.76 -22.12 -5.83
N GLU A 87 -5.62 -22.58 -4.93
CA GLU A 87 -5.79 -22.04 -3.58
C GLU A 87 -4.86 -22.69 -2.54
N ASP A 88 -3.96 -23.58 -2.96
CA ASP A 88 -2.97 -24.23 -2.09
C ASP A 88 -1.96 -23.19 -1.54
N PRO A 89 -1.86 -23.00 -0.22
CA PRO A 89 -0.97 -22.02 0.39
C PRO A 89 0.50 -22.19 0.01
N ALA A 90 0.96 -23.43 -0.16
CA ALA A 90 2.35 -23.71 -0.54
C ALA A 90 2.63 -23.22 -1.97
N LYS A 91 1.69 -23.46 -2.89
CA LYS A 91 1.81 -23.01 -4.28
C LYS A 91 1.71 -21.50 -4.41
N ILE A 92 0.84 -20.86 -3.63
CA ILE A 92 0.72 -19.39 -3.60
C ILE A 92 2.02 -18.77 -3.12
N LYS A 93 2.59 -19.29 -2.02
CA LYS A 93 3.88 -18.85 -1.49
C LYS A 93 4.99 -18.90 -2.56
N ASP A 94 5.08 -20.00 -3.28
CA ASP A 94 6.08 -20.17 -4.35
C ASP A 94 5.81 -19.23 -5.55
N ALA A 95 4.54 -18.92 -5.82
CA ALA A 95 4.13 -18.02 -6.89
C ALA A 95 4.33 -16.53 -6.56
N MET A 96 4.42 -16.14 -5.29
CA MET A 96 4.59 -14.73 -4.88
C MET A 96 5.80 -14.08 -5.56
N TYR A 97 6.93 -14.79 -5.66
CA TYR A 97 8.13 -14.27 -6.31
C TYR A 97 7.98 -14.12 -7.84
N LYS A 98 7.05 -14.85 -8.45
CA LYS A 98 6.75 -14.76 -9.89
C LYS A 98 5.80 -13.60 -10.22
N ALA A 99 5.06 -13.11 -9.24
CA ALA A 99 4.20 -11.94 -9.41
C ALA A 99 5.00 -10.63 -9.56
N VAL A 100 6.29 -10.66 -9.21
CA VAL A 100 7.23 -9.52 -9.23
C VAL A 100 8.54 -9.89 -9.93
N ASP A 101 8.47 -10.72 -10.98
CA ASP A 101 9.66 -11.21 -11.69
C ASP A 101 10.40 -10.04 -12.37
N PRO A 102 11.69 -9.79 -12.11
CA PRO A 102 12.40 -8.64 -12.69
C PRO A 102 12.45 -8.65 -14.23
N ALA A 103 12.30 -9.82 -14.87
CA ALA A 103 12.22 -9.95 -16.33
C ALA A 103 10.78 -9.79 -16.87
N GLY A 104 9.81 -9.58 -15.99
CA GLY A 104 8.40 -9.47 -16.32
C GLY A 104 7.99 -8.14 -16.94
N THR A 105 6.83 -8.16 -17.58
CA THR A 105 6.18 -6.93 -18.07
C THR A 105 5.64 -6.13 -16.90
N PRO A 106 5.94 -4.80 -16.80
CA PRO A 106 5.36 -3.95 -15.76
C PRO A 106 3.84 -3.95 -15.78
N ILE A 107 3.26 -4.16 -14.60
CA ILE A 107 1.83 -4.05 -14.32
C ILE A 107 1.61 -2.98 -13.27
N TYR A 108 0.82 -1.95 -13.61
CA TYR A 108 0.46 -0.89 -12.67
C TYR A 108 -0.84 -1.19 -11.93
N ALA A 109 -1.19 -0.38 -10.94
CA ALA A 109 -2.44 -0.51 -10.20
C ALA A 109 -3.65 -0.25 -11.11
N GLY A 110 -4.70 -1.07 -10.93
CA GLY A 110 -6.02 -0.82 -11.52
C GLY A 110 -6.57 -1.97 -12.35
N LYS A 111 -7.88 -1.90 -12.61
CA LYS A 111 -8.65 -2.98 -13.25
C LYS A 111 -8.05 -3.41 -14.60
N ASP A 112 -7.71 -2.44 -15.45
CA ASP A 112 -7.26 -2.71 -16.81
C ASP A 112 -5.86 -3.35 -16.82
N GLU A 113 -4.96 -2.89 -15.94
CA GLU A 113 -3.63 -3.45 -15.80
C GLU A 113 -3.66 -4.84 -15.15
N PHE A 114 -4.55 -5.09 -14.18
CA PHE A 114 -4.77 -6.44 -13.66
C PHE A 114 -5.37 -7.38 -14.70
N ALA A 115 -6.30 -6.92 -15.55
CA ALA A 115 -6.82 -7.72 -16.65
C ALA A 115 -5.72 -8.11 -17.65
N LYS A 116 -4.82 -7.17 -17.98
CA LYS A 116 -3.61 -7.42 -18.78
C LYS A 116 -2.69 -8.43 -18.10
N ALA A 117 -2.44 -8.30 -16.79
CA ALA A 117 -1.62 -9.23 -16.03
C ALA A 117 -2.18 -10.66 -16.09
N LEU A 118 -3.48 -10.82 -15.87
CA LEU A 118 -4.15 -12.13 -15.97
C LEU A 118 -4.03 -12.74 -17.38
N GLY A 119 -4.09 -11.91 -18.43
CA GLY A 119 -3.83 -12.34 -19.80
C GLY A 119 -2.40 -12.86 -20.00
N LEU A 120 -1.40 -12.12 -19.52
CA LEU A 120 0.01 -12.52 -19.58
C LEU A 120 0.27 -13.81 -18.79
N ILE A 121 -0.31 -13.93 -17.59
CA ILE A 121 -0.21 -15.14 -16.76
C ILE A 121 -0.80 -16.34 -17.51
N LYS A 122 -1.96 -16.18 -18.14
CA LYS A 122 -2.58 -17.24 -18.94
C LYS A 122 -1.71 -17.68 -20.12
N ASP A 123 -0.98 -16.74 -20.73
CA ASP A 123 0.00 -17.00 -21.79
C ASP A 123 1.34 -17.57 -21.28
N GLY A 124 1.51 -17.71 -19.95
CA GLY A 124 2.77 -18.15 -19.34
C GLY A 124 3.89 -17.11 -19.39
N LYS A 125 3.56 -15.83 -19.60
CA LYS A 125 4.52 -14.72 -19.68
C LYS A 125 4.76 -14.09 -18.30
N PRO A 126 6.01 -13.72 -17.97
CA PRO A 126 6.33 -13.12 -16.68
C PRO A 126 5.77 -11.70 -16.54
N ILE A 127 5.43 -11.31 -15.31
CA ILE A 127 4.91 -10.00 -14.93
C ILE A 127 5.76 -9.41 -13.79
N ARG A 128 5.71 -8.08 -13.62
CA ARG A 128 6.43 -7.38 -12.56
C ARG A 128 5.71 -6.14 -12.05
#